data_AF-A0A0G3EAW2-F1
#
_entry.id   AF-A0A0G3EAW2-F1
#
_cell.length_a   1.000
_cell.length_b   1.000
_cell.length_c   1.000
_cell.angle_alpha   90.00
_cell.angle_beta   90.00
_cell.angle_gamma   90.00
#
_symmetry.space_group_name_H-M   'P 1'
#
loop_
_entity.id
_entity.type
_entity.pdbx_description
1 polymer ?
#
loop_
_entity_poly.entity_id
_entity_poly.type
_entity_poly.pdbx_seq_one_letter_code
_entity_poly.pdbx_strand_id
1 'polypeptide(L)'
;MAPCFAGTRLLVVDTGASPDAGAEVSTRGWHPLAWGRELMRRDVGTLLCAGIDPATWSAIRGHGIDVVPHAAGTPEGVLEAWRTGALHPAEPWPEPVFGGRRGRGRGGGRRRRFRGGSV
;
A
#
# COMPACT_ATOMS: atom_id res chain seq x y z
N MET A 1 -5.37 -16.04 3.19
CA MET A 1 -4.80 -15.57 1.91
C MET A 1 -3.38 -15.12 2.21
N ALA A 2 -2.36 -15.82 1.70
CA ALA A 2 -0.97 -15.44 1.95
C ALA A 2 -0.67 -14.14 1.19
N PRO A 3 0.01 -13.16 1.79
CA PRO A 3 0.29 -11.91 1.10
C PRO A 3 1.30 -12.21 -0.02
N CYS A 4 1.01 -11.75 -1.23
CA CYS A 4 1.71 -12.08 -2.49
C CYS A 4 3.24 -11.86 -2.49
N PHE A 5 3.77 -11.13 -1.50
CA PHE A 5 5.20 -10.87 -1.35
C PHE A 5 5.91 -11.75 -0.32
N ALA A 6 5.24 -12.64 0.40
CA ALA A 6 5.91 -13.48 1.40
C ALA A 6 6.72 -14.60 0.73
N GLY A 7 8.04 -14.59 0.91
CA GLY A 7 8.92 -15.65 0.41
C GLY A 7 9.25 -15.56 -1.09
N THR A 8 9.08 -14.38 -1.70
CA THR A 8 9.45 -14.13 -3.10
C THR A 8 10.85 -13.52 -3.22
N ARG A 9 11.32 -13.34 -4.45
CA ARG A 9 12.53 -12.58 -4.78
C ARG A 9 12.12 -11.25 -5.40
N LEU A 10 12.73 -10.17 -4.94
CA LEU A 10 12.60 -8.83 -5.49
C LEU A 10 13.89 -8.48 -6.22
N LEU A 11 13.77 -7.94 -7.42
CA LEU A 11 14.88 -7.33 -8.13
C LEU A 11 14.86 -5.83 -7.85
N VAL A 12 15.90 -5.33 -7.17
CA VAL A 12 16.06 -3.90 -6.90
C VAL A 12 17.01 -3.33 -7.93
N VAL A 13 16.51 -2.46 -8.81
CA VAL A 13 17.28 -1.85 -9.88
C VAL A 13 17.43 -0.36 -9.60
N ASP A 14 18.65 0.16 -9.72
CA ASP A 14 18.91 1.59 -9.71
C ASP A 14 18.69 2.14 -11.13
N THR A 15 17.81 3.12 -11.27
CA THR A 15 17.43 3.72 -12.55
C THR A 15 18.53 4.62 -13.14
N GLY A 16 19.51 5.02 -12.32
CA GLY A 16 20.72 5.73 -12.75
C GLY A 16 21.88 4.80 -13.13
N ALA A 17 21.80 3.52 -12.79
CA ALA A 17 22.80 2.50 -13.12
C ALA A 17 22.36 1.62 -14.30
N SER A 18 23.29 0.82 -14.82
CA SER A 18 22.96 -0.17 -15.86
C SER A 18 21.89 -1.14 -15.35
N PRO A 19 20.85 -1.48 -16.15
CA PRO A 19 19.75 -2.35 -15.73
C PRO A 19 20.21 -3.76 -15.28
N ASP A 20 21.38 -4.21 -15.72
CA ASP A 20 21.99 -5.48 -15.31
C ASP A 20 22.58 -5.48 -13.89
N ALA A 21 22.66 -4.33 -13.22
CA ALA A 21 23.21 -4.20 -11.87
C ALA A 21 22.17 -4.43 -10.76
N GLY A 22 21.01 -5.01 -11.09
CA GLY A 22 19.94 -5.25 -10.12
C GLY A 22 20.38 -6.20 -8.99
N ALA A 23 20.05 -5.84 -7.75
CA ALA A 23 20.30 -6.70 -6.59
C ALA A 23 19.06 -7.56 -6.30
N GLU A 24 19.23 -8.89 -6.31
CA GLU A 24 18.17 -9.80 -5.84
C GLU A 24 18.05 -9.80 -4.32
N VAL A 25 16.84 -9.62 -3.83
CA VAL A 25 16.51 -9.59 -2.41
C VAL A 25 15.42 -10.62 -2.13
N SER A 26 15.68 -11.56 -1.22
CA SER A 26 14.64 -12.44 -0.73
C SER A 26 13.81 -11.73 0.33
N THR A 27 12.49 -11.80 0.19
CA THR A 27 11.53 -11.33 1.21
C THR A 27 11.19 -12.44 2.22
N ARG A 28 11.88 -13.57 2.17
CA ARG A 28 11.64 -14.70 3.08
C ARG A 28 11.89 -14.25 4.52
N GLY A 29 10.89 -14.49 5.38
CA GLY A 29 10.94 -14.10 6.78
C GLY A 29 10.64 -12.63 7.06
N TRP A 30 10.35 -11.82 6.03
CA TRP A 30 9.93 -10.45 6.25
C TRP A 30 8.51 -10.42 6.84
N HIS A 31 8.35 -9.65 7.91
CA HIS A 31 7.03 -9.43 8.49
C HIS A 31 6.16 -8.60 7.53
N PRO A 32 4.89 -8.98 7.27
CA PRO A 32 4.04 -8.27 6.30
C PRO A 32 3.90 -6.76 6.56
N LEU A 33 3.86 -6.36 7.84
CA LEU A 33 3.81 -4.94 8.24
C LEU A 33 5.15 -4.21 8.12
N ALA A 34 6.26 -4.93 7.96
CA ALA A 34 7.60 -4.34 7.87
C ALA A 34 8.07 -4.09 6.43
N TRP A 35 7.30 -4.53 5.43
CA TRP A 35 7.73 -4.45 4.02
C TRP A 35 8.01 -3.03 3.55
N GLY A 36 7.13 -2.08 3.83
CA GLY A 36 7.37 -0.69 3.46
C GLY A 36 8.64 -0.12 4.10
N ARG A 37 8.92 -0.48 5.36
CA ARG A 37 10.16 -0.10 6.04
C ARG A 37 11.40 -0.76 5.44
N GLU A 38 11.34 -2.05 5.11
CA GLU A 38 12.50 -2.75 4.50
C GLU A 38 12.79 -2.25 3.08
N LEU A 39 11.77 -1.88 2.31
CA LEU A 39 11.91 -1.24 1.00
C LEU A 39 12.50 0.17 1.12
N MET A 40 12.00 0.98 2.06
CA MET A 40 12.54 2.31 2.35
C MET A 40 14.01 2.25 2.77
N ARG A 41 14.42 1.26 3.60
CA ARG A 41 15.83 1.08 3.99
C ARG A 41 16.76 0.77 2.81
N ARG A 42 16.21 0.34 1.69
CA ARG A 42 16.91 0.05 0.44
C ARG A 42 16.75 1.15 -0.60
N ASP A 43 16.21 2.30 -0.20
CA ASP A 43 15.99 3.48 -1.03
C ASP A 43 15.10 3.21 -2.26
N VAL A 44 14.13 2.29 -2.12
CA VAL A 44 13.19 1.95 -3.19
C VAL A 44 12.07 2.99 -3.22
N GLY A 45 12.04 3.80 -4.29
CA GLY A 45 10.96 4.78 -4.52
C GLY A 45 9.74 4.23 -5.28
N THR A 46 9.92 3.18 -6.09
CA THR A 46 8.84 2.59 -6.91
C THR A 46 8.89 1.06 -6.88
N LEU A 47 7.73 0.44 -6.66
CA LEU A 47 7.54 -1.00 -6.64
C LEU A 47 6.67 -1.44 -7.82
N LEU A 48 7.23 -2.26 -8.70
CA LEU A 48 6.51 -2.92 -9.80
C LEU A 48 6.06 -4.32 -9.34
N CYS A 49 4.79 -4.66 -9.50
CA CYS A 49 4.29 -5.98 -9.09
C CYS A 49 3.14 -6.50 -9.95
N ALA A 50 3.00 -7.82 -10.08
CA ALA A 50 1.89 -8.42 -10.82
C ALA A 50 0.57 -8.34 -10.05
N GLY A 51 0.61 -8.43 -8.72
CA GLY A 51 -0.56 -8.33 -7.86
C GLY A 51 -0.18 -7.98 -6.43
N ILE A 52 -0.99 -7.15 -5.79
CA ILE A 52 -0.81 -6.69 -4.41
C ILE A 52 -2.14 -6.69 -3.67
N ASP A 53 -2.13 -7.12 -2.41
CA ASP A 53 -3.29 -7.00 -1.52
C ASP A 53 -3.51 -5.53 -1.09
N PRO A 54 -4.77 -5.04 -1.01
CA PRO A 54 -5.07 -3.64 -0.70
C PRO A 54 -4.47 -3.12 0.62
N ALA A 55 -4.42 -3.95 1.67
CA ALA A 55 -3.84 -3.55 2.96
C ALA A 55 -2.33 -3.38 2.83
N THR A 56 -1.68 -4.25 2.06
CA THR A 56 -0.24 -4.17 1.77
C THR A 56 0.07 -2.95 0.91
N TRP A 57 -0.73 -2.70 -0.12
CA TRP A 57 -0.60 -1.53 -0.99
C TRP A 57 -0.65 -0.23 -0.20
N SER A 58 -1.65 -0.11 0.69
CA SER A 58 -1.82 1.08 1.55
C SER A 58 -0.64 1.26 2.50
N ALA A 59 -0.14 0.17 3.09
CA ALA A 59 1.01 0.22 3.99
C ALA A 59 2.29 0.70 3.27
N ILE A 60 2.58 0.16 2.08
CA ILE A 60 3.76 0.55 1.29
C ILE A 60 3.67 2.02 0.84
N ARG A 61 2.50 2.45 0.35
CA ARG A 61 2.28 3.86 -0.02
C ARG A 61 2.41 4.82 1.15
N GLY A 62 2.06 4.38 2.37
CA GLY A 62 2.27 5.16 3.60
C GLY A 62 3.74 5.51 3.88
N HIS A 63 4.69 4.79 3.27
CA HIS A 63 6.12 5.08 3.33
C HIS A 63 6.64 5.96 2.18
N GLY A 64 5.74 6.50 1.34
CA GLY A 64 6.12 7.33 0.19
C GLY A 64 6.62 6.54 -1.02
N ILE A 65 6.33 5.24 -1.06
CA ILE A 65 6.73 4.35 -2.15
C ILE A 65 5.56 4.23 -3.13
N ASP A 66 5.82 4.53 -4.41
CA ASP A 66 4.84 4.36 -5.47
C ASP A 66 4.71 2.88 -5.83
N VAL A 67 3.47 2.42 -6.05
CA VAL A 67 3.22 1.02 -6.40
C VAL A 67 2.49 0.96 -7.73
N VAL A 68 3.10 0.28 -8.70
CA VAL A 68 2.54 0.00 -10.02
C VAL A 68 2.18 -1.49 -10.07
N PRO A 69 0.89 -1.84 -9.95
CA PRO A 69 0.44 -3.23 -10.08
C PRO A 69 0.30 -3.62 -11.56
N HIS A 70 -0.09 -4.88 -11.81
CA HIS A 70 -0.26 -5.46 -13.15
C HIS A 70 1.01 -5.50 -14.01
N ALA A 71 2.17 -5.36 -13.39
CA ALA A 71 3.46 -5.61 -14.02
C ALA A 71 3.69 -7.14 -14.11
N ALA A 72 3.21 -7.76 -15.18
CA ALA A 72 3.36 -9.18 -15.46
C ALA A 72 4.29 -9.42 -16.66
N GLY A 73 5.22 -10.36 -16.55
CA GLY A 73 6.20 -10.66 -17.59
C GLY A 73 7.58 -11.01 -17.01
N THR A 74 8.61 -10.98 -17.83
CA THR A 74 10.00 -11.07 -17.37
C THR A 74 10.41 -9.74 -16.71
N PRO A 75 11.35 -9.75 -15.73
CA PRO A 75 11.82 -8.53 -15.07
C PRO A 75 12.30 -7.46 -16.07
N GLU A 76 12.99 -7.88 -17.12
CA GLU A 76 13.53 -7.00 -18.15
C GLU A 76 12.41 -6.35 -18.97
N GLY A 77 11.42 -7.15 -19.40
CA GLY A 77 10.27 -6.65 -20.15
C GLY A 77 9.38 -5.72 -19.32
N VAL A 78 9.22 -6.01 -18.03
CA VAL A 78 8.51 -5.14 -17.08
C VAL A 78 9.24 -3.82 -16.88
N LEU A 79 10.57 -3.85 -16.73
CA LEU A 79 11.38 -2.64 -16.57
C LEU A 79 11.33 -1.77 -17.83
N GLU A 80 11.42 -2.37 -19.01
CA GLU A 80 11.30 -1.66 -20.29
C GLU A 80 9.91 -1.04 -20.47
N ALA A 81 8.84 -1.80 -20.15
CA ALA A 81 7.47 -1.29 -20.19
C ALA A 81 7.25 -0.13 -19.20
N TRP A 82 7.92 -0.16 -18.04
CA TRP A 82 7.89 0.96 -17.10
C TRP A 82 8.60 2.20 -17.66
N ARG A 83 9.81 2.04 -18.22
CA ARG A 83 10.60 3.16 -18.78
C ARG A 83 9.93 3.83 -19.96
N THR A 84 9.22 3.06 -20.78
CA THR A 84 8.46 3.55 -21.94
C THR A 84 7.10 4.13 -21.57
N GLY A 85 6.70 4.07 -20.29
CA GLY A 85 5.39 4.53 -19.82
C GLY A 85 4.23 3.63 -20.27
N ALA A 86 4.52 2.44 -20.79
CA ALA A 86 3.51 1.46 -21.21
C ALA A 86 2.83 0.77 -20.02
N LEU A 87 3.45 0.78 -18.84
CA LEU A 87 2.78 0.40 -17.59
C LEU A 87 1.99 1.57 -17.05
N HIS A 88 0.66 1.43 -17.05
CA HIS A 88 -0.21 2.39 -16.40
C HIS A 88 -0.17 2.17 -14.88
N PRO A 89 0.06 3.23 -14.08
CA PRO A 89 -0.17 3.13 -12.64
C PRO A 89 -1.63 2.73 -12.43
N ALA A 90 -1.88 1.82 -11.49
CA ALA A 90 -3.27 1.45 -11.19
C ALA A 90 -4.06 2.69 -10.84
N GLU A 91 -5.29 2.73 -11.35
CA GLU A 91 -6.32 3.57 -10.76
C GLU A 91 -6.30 3.34 -9.24
N PRO A 92 -6.36 4.42 -8.43
CA PRO A 92 -6.38 4.27 -6.99
C PRO A 92 -7.49 3.29 -6.64
N TRP A 93 -7.15 2.21 -5.92
CA TRP A 93 -8.17 1.33 -5.37
C TRP A 93 -9.17 2.20 -4.63
N PRO A 94 -10.49 1.99 -4.81
CA PRO A 94 -11.48 2.77 -4.11
C PRO A 94 -11.14 2.69 -2.62
N GLU A 95 -10.88 3.84 -2.02
CA GLU A 95 -10.47 3.89 -0.62
C GLU A 95 -11.48 3.06 0.18
N PRO A 96 -11.03 2.08 0.99
CA PRO A 96 -11.97 1.39 1.84
C PRO A 96 -12.59 2.47 2.72
N VAL A 97 -13.92 2.59 2.63
CA VAL A 97 -14.69 3.65 3.28
C VAL A 97 -14.68 3.41 4.79
N PHE A 98 -13.53 3.59 5.44
CA PHE A 98 -13.37 3.64 6.89
C PHE A 98 -13.77 5.03 7.39
N GLY A 99 -14.96 5.44 6.97
CA GLY A 99 -15.59 6.73 7.23
C GLY A 99 -17.02 6.52 7.65
N GLY A 100 -17.26 5.56 8.55
CA GLY A 100 -18.46 5.58 9.37
C GLY A 100 -18.53 6.96 10.01
N ARG A 101 -19.50 7.78 9.60
CA ARG A 101 -19.84 9.04 10.27
C ARG A 101 -20.41 8.72 11.66
N ARG A 102 -19.53 8.37 12.60
CA ARG A 102 -19.74 8.61 14.01
C ARG A 102 -19.35 10.06 14.26
N GLY A 103 -20.37 10.89 14.56
CA GLY A 103 -20.18 12.17 15.20
C GLY A 103 -20.68 13.37 14.40
N ARG A 104 -21.86 13.87 14.77
CA ARG A 104 -21.96 15.12 15.52
C ARG A 104 -23.37 15.24 16.07
N GLY A 105 -23.48 15.21 17.38
CA GLY A 105 -24.66 15.68 18.07
C GLY A 105 -24.99 17.09 17.60
N ARG A 106 -26.23 17.27 17.13
CA ARG A 106 -26.85 18.58 16.99
C ARG A 106 -28.25 18.50 17.56
N GLY A 107 -28.41 19.17 18.70
CA GLY A 107 -29.62 19.90 19.04
C GLY A 107 -30.90 19.09 19.15
N GLY A 108 -31.10 18.46 20.30
CA GLY A 108 -32.39 17.92 20.71
C GLY A 108 -32.69 18.24 22.18
N GLY A 109 -32.48 19.50 22.59
CA GLY A 109 -32.89 19.96 23.91
C GLY A 109 -34.39 19.73 24.11
N ARG A 110 -34.75 18.70 24.85
CA ARG A 110 -36.08 18.57 25.45
C ARG A 110 -35.92 18.32 26.93
N ARG A 111 -35.95 19.44 27.65
CA ARG A 111 -36.32 19.53 29.06
C ARG A 111 -37.54 18.63 29.31
N ARG A 112 -37.39 17.55 30.08
CA ARG A 112 -38.50 16.93 30.82
C ARG A 112 -38.10 16.77 32.28
N ARG A 113 -38.30 17.88 32.99
CA ARG A 113 -38.85 18.02 34.34
C ARG A 113 -38.57 16.85 35.29
N PHE A 114 -37.60 17.07 36.19
CA PHE A 114 -37.73 16.60 37.56
C PHE A 114 -39.03 17.18 38.14
N ARG A 115 -39.97 16.28 38.47
CA ARG A 115 -41.11 16.51 39.38
C ARG A 115 -41.00 15.33 40.33
N GLY A 116 -40.23 15.48 41.41
CA GLY A 116 -40.75 16.02 42.66
C GLY A 116 -41.12 14.81 43.53
N GLY A 117 -40.28 14.52 44.53
CA GLY A 117 -40.62 13.60 45.59
C GLY A 117 -41.71 14.20 46.49
N SER A 118 -42.56 13.34 47.03
CA SER A 118 -43.22 13.52 48.32
C SER A 118 -43.81 12.17 48.74
N VAL A 119 -43.38 11.75 49.94
CA VAL A 119 -43.96 10.86 50.95
C VAL A 119 -44.63 9.54 50.55
#